data_AF-A0A392PC68-F1
#
_entry.id   AF-A0A392PC68-F1
#
_cell.length_a   1.000
_cell.length_b   1.000
_cell.length_c   1.000
_cell.angle_alpha   90.00
_cell.angle_beta   90.00
_cell.angle_gamma   90.00
#
_symmetry.space_group_name_H-M   'P 1'
#
loop_
_entity.id
_entity.type
_entity.pdbx_description
1 polymer ?
#
loop_
_entity_poly.entity_id
_entity_poly.type
_entity_poly.pdbx_seq_one_letter_code
_entity_poly.pdbx_strand_id
1 'polypeptide(L)'
;MLFRRIITDLETTEAKLADVVKERDGLLVRVKELEEKISRLEEKLKSSEVTLIGEEEKKADPGGIYVESSRAELIAKIFEVESNMIETSTSQFHNAIAQLRVLNPGVELKMEGLDEEKEVCGGQIVTPPDEEEEN
;
A
#
# COMPACT_ATOMS: atom_id res chain seq x y z
N MET A 1 60.46 46.00 11.46
CA MET A 1 59.22 45.38 11.98
C MET A 1 58.47 44.59 10.91
N LEU A 2 58.42 45.05 9.65
CA LEU A 2 57.68 44.39 8.56
C LEU A 2 58.07 42.91 8.29
N PHE A 3 59.36 42.61 8.22
CA PHE A 3 59.87 41.27 7.89
C PHE A 3 59.49 40.20 8.93
N ARG A 4 59.56 40.53 10.22
CA ARG A 4 59.12 39.62 11.30
C ARG A 4 57.63 39.29 11.21
N ARG A 5 56.79 40.27 10.87
CA ARG A 5 55.35 40.08 10.72
C ARG A 5 55.01 39.13 9.57
N ILE A 6 55.70 39.26 8.44
CA ILE A 6 55.51 38.36 7.29
C ILE A 6 55.89 36.92 7.66
N ILE A 7 56.97 36.72 8.42
CA ILE A 7 57.38 35.39 8.88
C ILE A 7 56.31 34.79 9.81
N THR A 8 55.83 35.54 10.80
CA THR A 8 54.80 35.02 11.72
C THR A 8 53.48 34.72 11.01
N ASP A 9 53.10 35.54 10.03
CA ASP A 9 51.90 35.32 9.22
C ASP A 9 52.07 34.05 8.37
N LEU A 10 53.25 33.82 7.78
CA LEU A 10 53.57 32.62 7.01
C LEU A 10 53.50 31.35 7.85
N GLU A 11 54.16 31.33 9.02
CA GLU A 11 54.11 30.21 9.97
C GLU A 11 52.67 29.90 10.41
N THR A 12 51.86 30.93 10.63
CA THR A 12 50.45 30.78 10.99
C THR A 12 49.62 30.18 9.84
N THR A 13 49.88 30.60 8.59
CA THR A 13 49.20 30.04 7.42
C THR A 13 49.61 28.59 7.15
N GLU A 14 50.88 28.25 7.38
CA GLU A 14 51.38 26.88 7.21
C GLU A 14 50.75 25.93 8.23
N ALA A 15 50.63 26.36 9.49
CA ALA A 15 49.94 25.58 10.53
C ALA A 15 48.46 25.34 10.17
N LYS A 16 47.74 26.39 9.74
CA LYS A 16 46.34 26.25 9.29
C LYS A 16 46.20 25.34 8.08
N LEU A 17 47.16 25.37 7.15
CA LEU A 17 47.16 24.50 5.98
C LEU A 17 47.31 23.04 6.41
N ALA A 18 48.18 22.75 7.37
CA ALA A 18 48.35 21.40 7.91
C ALA A 18 47.07 20.87 8.57
N ASP A 19 46.37 21.71 9.34
CA ASP A 19 45.09 21.35 9.96
C ASP A 19 44.01 21.04 8.91
N VAL A 20 43.86 21.91 7.90
CA VAL A 20 42.88 21.71 6.81
C VAL A 20 43.19 20.43 6.00
N VAL A 21 44.46 20.13 5.76
CA VAL A 21 44.87 18.89 5.08
C VAL A 21 44.47 17.67 5.91
N LYS A 22 44.70 17.69 7.22
CA LYS A 22 44.32 16.60 8.12
C LYS A 22 42.80 16.40 8.18
N GLU A 23 42.02 17.48 8.22
CA GLU A 23 40.57 17.42 8.18
C GLU A 23 40.06 16.86 6.85
N ARG A 24 40.60 17.32 5.73
CA ARG A 24 40.28 16.81 4.39
C ARG A 24 40.52 15.31 4.29
N ASP A 25 41.66 14.84 4.77
CA ASP A 25 42.02 13.42 4.70
C ASP A 25 41.08 12.58 5.60
N GLY A 26 40.71 13.09 6.77
CA GLY A 26 39.70 12.46 7.62
C GLY A 26 38.29 12.42 6.99
N LEU A 27 37.90 13.46 6.25
CA LEU A 27 36.65 13.48 5.50
C LEU A 27 36.67 12.50 4.32
N LEU A 28 37.78 12.39 3.60
CA LEU A 28 37.94 11.43 2.50
C LEU A 28 37.75 9.98 2.97
N VAL A 29 38.22 9.63 4.17
CA VAL A 29 37.98 8.30 4.75
C VAL A 29 36.49 8.09 5.03
N ARG A 30 35.82 9.07 5.66
CA ARG A 30 34.38 8.96 5.96
C ARG A 30 33.52 8.87 4.71
N VAL A 31 33.87 9.61 3.65
CA VAL A 31 33.16 9.53 2.36
C VAL A 31 33.22 8.11 1.80
N LYS A 32 34.41 7.48 1.79
CA LYS A 32 34.54 6.08 1.34
C LYS A 32 33.73 5.10 2.18
N GLU A 33 33.75 5.24 3.51
CA GLU A 33 32.95 4.39 4.40
C GLU A 33 31.43 4.53 4.15
N LEU A 34 30.98 5.76 3.87
CA LEU A 34 29.58 6.03 3.53
C LEU A 34 29.21 5.48 2.16
N GLU A 35 30.07 5.64 1.14
CA GLU A 35 29.88 5.05 -0.18
C GLU A 35 29.69 3.53 -0.09
N GLU A 36 30.56 2.84 0.66
CA GLU A 36 30.41 1.40 0.88
C GLU A 36 29.11 1.04 1.61
N LYS A 37 28.69 1.85 2.59
CA LYS A 37 27.44 1.62 3.31
C LYS A 37 26.22 1.81 2.40
N ILE A 38 26.25 2.82 1.54
CA ILE A 38 25.20 3.08 0.55
C ILE A 38 25.10 1.88 -0.39
N SER A 39 26.20 1.41 -0.98
CA SER A 39 26.17 0.25 -1.88
C SER A 39 25.61 -1.01 -1.20
N ARG A 40 26.00 -1.28 0.06
CA ARG A 40 25.43 -2.40 0.84
C ARG A 40 23.94 -2.26 1.11
N LEU A 41 23.44 -1.04 1.33
CA LEU A 41 22.02 -0.79 1.56
C LEU A 41 21.22 -0.91 0.26
N GLU A 42 21.75 -0.42 -0.86
CA GLU A 42 21.13 -0.56 -2.18
C GLU A 42 20.99 -2.04 -2.59
N GLU A 43 22.01 -2.86 -2.35
CA GLU A 43 21.94 -4.31 -2.59
C GLU A 43 20.86 -4.97 -1.72
N LYS A 44 20.82 -4.63 -0.42
CA LYS A 44 19.80 -5.16 0.50
C LYS A 44 18.40 -4.77 0.07
N LEU A 45 18.18 -3.50 -0.28
CA LEU A 45 16.89 -3.00 -0.74
C LEU A 45 16.42 -3.76 -1.98
N LYS A 46 17.30 -3.88 -2.99
CA LYS A 46 17.01 -4.63 -4.22
C LYS A 46 16.67 -6.10 -3.95
N SER A 47 17.37 -6.75 -3.01
CA SER A 47 17.06 -8.13 -2.64
C SER A 47 15.74 -8.25 -1.88
N SER A 48 15.43 -7.32 -0.98
CA SER A 48 14.22 -7.40 -0.14
C SER A 48 12.95 -7.04 -0.91
N GLU A 49 13.01 -6.00 -1.75
CA GLU A 49 11.89 -5.53 -2.57
C GLU A 49 11.45 -6.59 -3.58
N VAL A 50 12.43 -7.20 -4.28
CA VAL A 50 12.15 -8.26 -5.26
C VAL A 50 11.61 -9.53 -4.61
N THR A 51 12.06 -9.87 -3.39
CA THR A 51 11.63 -11.11 -2.72
C THR A 51 10.23 -10.99 -2.13
N LEU A 52 9.94 -9.90 -1.38
CA LEU A 52 8.66 -9.75 -0.69
C LEU A 52 7.50 -9.50 -1.65
N ILE A 53 7.67 -8.61 -2.63
CA ILE A 53 6.62 -8.30 -3.62
C ILE A 53 6.28 -9.57 -4.42
N GLY A 54 7.29 -10.32 -4.86
CA GLY A 54 7.08 -11.54 -5.64
C GLY A 54 6.41 -12.68 -4.87
N GLU A 55 6.57 -12.77 -3.55
CA GLU A 55 5.89 -13.78 -2.73
C GLU A 55 4.44 -13.41 -2.43
N GLU A 56 4.18 -12.15 -2.05
CA GLU A 56 2.82 -11.67 -1.81
C GLU A 56 1.99 -11.68 -3.09
N GLU A 57 2.56 -11.24 -4.22
CA GLU A 57 1.89 -11.28 -5.52
C GLU A 57 1.53 -12.71 -5.93
N LYS A 58 2.45 -13.67 -5.78
CA LYS A 58 2.14 -15.10 -6.06
C LYS A 58 1.06 -15.68 -5.17
N LYS A 59 0.94 -15.19 -3.92
CA LYS A 59 -0.12 -15.62 -3.01
C LYS A 59 -1.47 -15.02 -3.41
N ALA A 60 -1.49 -13.74 -3.79
CA ALA A 60 -2.71 -13.04 -4.18
C ALA A 60 -3.21 -13.43 -5.58
N ASP A 61 -2.29 -13.71 -6.51
CA ASP A 61 -2.56 -14.11 -7.88
C ASP A 61 -1.70 -15.33 -8.31
N PRO A 62 -2.04 -16.54 -7.85
CA PRO A 62 -1.32 -17.75 -8.22
C PRO A 62 -1.33 -18.05 -9.73
N GLY A 63 -2.33 -17.51 -10.45
CA GLY A 63 -2.49 -17.68 -11.90
C GLY A 63 -1.69 -16.68 -12.72
N GLY A 64 -1.15 -15.63 -12.10
CA GLY A 64 -0.45 -14.54 -12.80
C GLY A 64 -1.35 -13.77 -13.78
N ILE A 65 -2.67 -13.75 -13.53
CA ILE A 65 -3.66 -13.06 -14.38
C ILE A 65 -3.39 -11.55 -14.41
N TYR A 66 -2.86 -11.01 -13.31
CA TYR A 66 -2.72 -9.59 -13.04
C TYR A 66 -1.27 -9.08 -13.09
N VAL A 67 -0.29 -9.97 -13.37
CA VAL A 67 1.15 -9.66 -13.33
C VAL A 67 1.56 -8.52 -14.27
N GLU A 68 0.85 -8.35 -15.39
CA GLU A 68 1.08 -7.27 -16.37
C GLU A 68 0.06 -6.13 -16.27
N SER A 69 -0.88 -6.21 -15.31
CA SER A 69 -1.92 -5.20 -15.16
C SER A 69 -1.34 -3.92 -14.58
N SER A 70 -1.62 -2.81 -15.23
CA SER A 70 -1.37 -1.49 -14.67
C SER A 70 -2.29 -1.23 -13.47
N ARG A 71 -1.89 -0.29 -12.59
CA ARG A 71 -2.72 0.17 -11.48
C ARG A 71 -4.11 0.62 -11.93
N ALA A 72 -4.20 1.26 -13.11
CA ALA A 72 -5.48 1.73 -13.64
C ALA A 72 -6.39 0.56 -14.05
N GLU A 73 -5.84 -0.50 -14.66
CA GLU A 73 -6.58 -1.70 -15.05
C GLU A 73 -7.08 -2.47 -13.82
N LEU A 74 -6.25 -2.61 -12.78
CA LEU A 74 -6.66 -3.23 -11.52
C LEU A 74 -7.82 -2.48 -10.86
N ILE A 75 -7.74 -1.15 -10.82
CA ILE A 75 -8.82 -0.31 -10.29
C ILE A 75 -10.10 -0.49 -11.11
N ALA A 76 -9.99 -0.47 -12.44
CA ALA A 76 -11.13 -0.71 -13.31
C ALA A 76 -11.75 -2.08 -13.05
N LYS A 77 -10.93 -3.12 -12.81
CA LYS A 77 -11.43 -4.46 -12.52
C LYS A 77 -12.17 -4.56 -11.19
N ILE A 78 -11.69 -3.86 -10.16
CA ILE A 78 -12.38 -3.77 -8.86
C ILE A 78 -13.79 -3.19 -9.05
N PHE A 79 -13.90 -2.04 -9.72
CA PHE A 79 -15.20 -1.42 -9.98
C PHE A 79 -16.13 -2.29 -10.82
N GLU A 80 -15.58 -3.01 -11.81
CA GLU A 80 -16.36 -3.95 -12.63
C GLU A 80 -16.93 -5.08 -11.76
N VAL A 81 -16.11 -5.70 -10.91
CA VAL A 81 -16.53 -6.80 -10.02
C VAL A 81 -17.56 -6.31 -9.00
N GLU A 82 -17.33 -5.16 -8.38
CA GLU A 82 -18.25 -4.54 -7.40
C GLU A 82 -19.61 -4.25 -8.03
N SER A 83 -19.64 -3.61 -9.20
CA SER A 83 -20.89 -3.29 -9.90
C SER A 83 -21.64 -4.55 -10.32
N ASN A 84 -20.94 -5.53 -10.90
CA ASN A 84 -21.54 -6.78 -11.35
C ASN A 84 -22.14 -7.59 -10.19
N MET A 85 -21.52 -7.55 -9.00
CA MET A 85 -22.00 -8.27 -7.82
C MET A 85 -23.33 -7.71 -7.33
N ILE A 86 -23.48 -6.39 -7.26
CA ILE A 86 -24.73 -5.73 -6.84
C ILE A 86 -25.86 -6.04 -7.84
N GLU A 87 -25.58 -5.89 -9.14
CA GLU A 87 -26.56 -6.18 -10.20
C GLU A 87 -27.01 -7.65 -10.19
N THR A 88 -26.06 -8.57 -10.01
CA THR A 88 -26.33 -10.01 -9.93
C THR A 88 -27.17 -10.34 -8.71
N SER A 89 -26.82 -9.81 -7.53
CA SER A 89 -27.54 -10.05 -6.27
C SER A 89 -28.97 -9.50 -6.34
N THR A 90 -29.13 -8.28 -6.85
CA THR A 90 -30.45 -7.67 -7.10
C THR A 90 -31.30 -8.54 -8.01
N SER A 91 -30.73 -9.02 -9.11
CA SER A 91 -31.44 -9.85 -10.08
C SER A 91 -31.86 -11.20 -9.47
N GLN A 92 -30.98 -11.83 -8.69
CA GLN A 92 -31.25 -13.08 -7.99
C GLN A 92 -32.36 -12.93 -6.94
N PHE A 93 -32.35 -11.82 -6.19
CA PHE A 93 -33.40 -11.51 -5.22
C PHE A 93 -34.77 -11.36 -5.87
N HIS A 94 -34.86 -10.58 -6.95
CA HIS A 94 -36.11 -10.41 -7.70
C HIS A 94 -36.59 -11.74 -8.29
N ASN A 95 -35.67 -12.57 -8.79
CA ASN A 95 -35.99 -13.90 -9.29
C ASN A 95 -36.56 -14.80 -8.18
N ALA A 96 -35.94 -14.81 -7.00
CA ALA A 96 -36.44 -15.56 -5.84
C ALA A 96 -37.85 -15.11 -5.42
N ILE A 97 -38.13 -13.80 -5.38
CA ILE A 97 -39.48 -13.27 -5.11
C ILE A 97 -40.47 -13.76 -6.16
N ALA A 98 -40.11 -13.72 -7.45
CA ALA A 98 -40.97 -14.20 -8.51
C ALA A 98 -41.30 -15.69 -8.35
N GLN A 99 -40.31 -16.52 -8.02
CA GLN A 99 -40.50 -17.94 -7.71
C GLN A 99 -41.45 -18.13 -6.51
N LEU A 100 -41.27 -17.38 -5.42
CA LEU A 100 -42.14 -17.45 -4.24
C LEU A 100 -43.60 -17.11 -4.56
N ARG A 101 -43.85 -16.10 -5.41
CA ARG A 101 -45.21 -15.76 -5.86
C ARG A 101 -45.86 -16.90 -6.65
N VAL A 102 -45.10 -17.56 -7.52
CA VAL A 102 -45.59 -18.71 -8.30
C VAL A 102 -45.93 -19.89 -7.39
N LEU A 103 -45.09 -20.16 -6.39
CA LEU A 103 -45.27 -21.27 -5.46
C LEU A 103 -46.41 -21.05 -4.46
N ASN A 104 -46.81 -19.79 -4.21
CA ASN A 104 -47.86 -19.43 -3.25
C ASN A 104 -49.03 -18.70 -3.93
N PRO A 105 -49.78 -19.38 -4.82
CA PRO A 105 -50.89 -18.75 -5.53
C PRO A 105 -51.98 -18.31 -4.55
N GLY A 106 -52.45 -17.07 -4.70
CA GLY A 106 -53.49 -16.48 -3.86
C GLY A 106 -53.00 -15.86 -2.54
N VAL A 107 -51.70 -15.89 -2.26
CA VAL A 107 -51.09 -15.18 -1.13
C VAL A 107 -50.45 -13.89 -1.62
N GLU A 108 -50.84 -12.76 -1.05
CA GLU A 108 -50.19 -11.47 -1.32
C GLU A 108 -48.93 -11.35 -0.46
N LEU A 109 -47.75 -11.42 -1.10
CA LEU A 109 -46.47 -11.23 -0.41
C LEU A 109 -46.25 -9.74 -0.13
N LYS A 110 -46.18 -9.39 1.15
CA LYS A 110 -45.78 -8.04 1.59
C LYS A 110 -44.28 -7.86 1.34
N MET A 111 -43.94 -6.86 0.54
CA MET A 111 -42.55 -6.53 0.24
C MET A 111 -42.05 -5.29 0.97
N GLU A 112 -42.92 -4.63 1.74
CA GLU A 112 -42.59 -3.41 2.45
C GLU A 112 -41.56 -3.70 3.55
N GLY A 113 -40.46 -2.95 3.55
CA GLY A 113 -39.33 -3.14 4.45
C GLY A 113 -38.35 -4.23 4.04
N LEU A 114 -38.56 -4.93 2.91
CA LEU A 114 -37.51 -5.77 2.32
C LEU A 114 -36.37 -4.90 1.82
N ASP A 115 -35.18 -5.23 2.27
CA ASP A 115 -33.96 -4.50 1.96
C ASP A 115 -32.78 -5.46 2.18
N GLU A 116 -31.74 -5.34 1.33
CA GLU A 116 -30.62 -6.29 1.29
C GLU A 116 -29.75 -6.26 2.55
N GLU A 117 -29.79 -5.16 3.31
CA GLU A 117 -29.07 -4.99 4.56
C GLU A 117 -29.92 -5.39 5.77
N LYS A 118 -31.11 -5.96 5.59
CA LYS A 118 -31.98 -6.39 6.69
C LYS A 118 -31.91 -7.89 6.93
N GLU A 119 -32.10 -8.26 8.19
CA GLU A 119 -32.17 -9.65 8.62
C GLU A 119 -33.53 -9.98 9.26
N VAL A 120 -33.85 -11.28 9.36
CA VAL A 120 -35.07 -11.75 10.03
C VAL A 120 -34.72 -12.26 11.43
N CYS A 121 -35.05 -11.46 12.44
CA CYS A 121 -34.86 -11.79 13.86
C CYS A 121 -36.23 -11.94 14.54
N GLY A 122 -36.49 -13.12 15.11
CA GLY A 122 -37.77 -13.39 15.79
C GLY A 122 -39.01 -13.29 14.88
N GLY A 123 -38.83 -13.45 13.56
CA GLY A 123 -39.91 -13.30 12.57
C GLY A 123 -40.21 -11.85 12.16
N GLN A 124 -39.39 -10.89 12.57
CA GLN A 124 -39.47 -9.50 12.14
C GLN A 124 -38.25 -9.13 11.29
N ILE A 125 -38.45 -8.25 10.31
CA ILE A 125 -37.37 -7.68 9.52
C ILE A 125 -36.74 -6.55 10.34
N VAL A 126 -35.45 -6.64 10.61
CA VAL A 126 -34.70 -5.67 11.42
C VAL A 126 -33.41 -5.26 10.70
N THR A 127 -32.90 -4.07 11.03
CA THR A 127 -31.51 -3.73 10.69
C THR A 127 -30.60 -4.51 11.65
N PRO A 128 -29.63 -5.28 11.17
CA PRO A 128 -28.60 -5.86 12.03
C PRO A 128 -27.86 -4.72 12.76
N PRO A 129 -27.29 -4.97 13.94
CA PRO A 129 -26.40 -4.01 14.58
C PRO A 129 -25.23 -3.72 13.66
N ASP A 130 -24.73 -2.47 13.67
CA ASP A 130 -23.48 -2.14 12.99
C ASP A 130 -22.39 -3.08 13.51
N GLU A 131 -21.70 -3.78 12.61
CA GLU A 131 -20.49 -4.51 12.96
C GLU A 131 -19.47 -3.45 13.40
N GLU A 132 -19.36 -3.22 14.71
CA GLU A 132 -18.22 -2.47 15.26
C GLU A 132 -16.96 -3.16 14.74
N GLU A 133 -16.12 -2.42 14.01
CA GLU A 133 -14.84 -2.91 13.49
C GLU A 133 -14.10 -3.70 14.59
N GLU A 134 -14.04 -5.03 14.47
CA GLU A 134 -13.13 -5.84 15.27
C GLU A 134 -11.69 -5.49 14.82
N ASN A 135 -11.15 -4.44 15.47
CA ASN A 135 -9.75 -3.98 15.57
C ASN A 135 -8.79 -4.23 14.39
#